data_AF-A0A2M7TGU3-F1
#
_entry.id   AF-A0A2M7TGU3-F1
#
_cell.length_a   1.000
_cell.length_b   1.000
_cell.length_c   1.000
_cell.angle_alpha   90.00
_cell.angle_beta   90.00
_cell.angle_gamma   90.00
#
_symmetry.space_group_name_H-M   'P 1'
#
loop_
_entity.id
_entity.type
_entity.pdbx_description
1 polymer ?
#
loop_
_entity_poly.entity_id
_entity_poly.type
_entity_poly.pdbx_seq_one_letter_code
_entity_poly.pdbx_strand_id
1 'polypeptide(L)' 'QDILEISFNYAGLDWQKYVEVDQNLKRSVDYVNLCADTTKIKNKLNWQPKMSFVKIIETMMAHDLKYFNQ' A
#
# COMPACT_ATOMS: atom_id res chain seq x y z
N GLN A 1 -4.55 -9.18 1.97
CA GLN A 1 -5.11 -8.19 1.03
C GLN A 1 -4.00 -7.20 0.85
N ASP A 2 -3.31 -7.36 -0.26
CA ASP A 2 -1.95 -6.86 -0.39
C ASP A 2 -1.94 -5.68 -1.37
N ILE A 3 -0.88 -4.86 -1.34
CA ILE A 3 -0.80 -3.64 -2.15
C ILE A 3 -1.03 -3.96 -3.64
N LEU A 4 -0.40 -5.04 -4.14
CA LEU A 4 -0.53 -5.47 -5.53
C LEU A 4 -1.97 -5.78 -5.91
N GLU A 5 -2.69 -6.56 -5.10
CA GLU A 5 -4.08 -6.92 -5.37
C GLU A 5 -4.97 -5.67 -5.44
N ILE A 6 -4.85 -4.76 -4.47
CA ILE A 6 -5.71 -3.56 -4.41
C ILE A 6 -5.41 -2.64 -5.61
N SER A 7 -4.13 -2.38 -5.89
CA SER A 7 -3.71 -1.49 -6.98
C SER A 7 -4.12 -2.03 -8.35
N PHE A 8 -3.85 -3.32 -8.63
CA PHE A 8 -4.16 -3.89 -9.95
C PHE A 8 -5.67 -4.11 -10.14
N ASN A 9 -6.41 -4.51 -9.10
CA ASN A 9 -7.87 -4.58 -9.18
C ASN A 9 -8.49 -3.20 -9.44
N TYR A 10 -7.95 -2.13 -8.86
CA TYR A 10 -8.39 -0.76 -9.15
C TYR A 10 -8.24 -0.40 -10.64
N ALA A 11 -7.20 -0.91 -11.29
CA ALA A 11 -6.95 -0.74 -12.72
C ALA A 11 -7.64 -1.79 -13.62
N GLY A 12 -8.35 -2.78 -13.05
CA GLY A 12 -8.95 -3.88 -13.81
C GLY A 12 -7.93 -4.86 -14.42
N LEU A 13 -6.75 -4.99 -13.80
CA LEU A 13 -5.64 -5.80 -14.29
C LEU A 13 -5.33 -6.96 -13.35
N ASP A 14 -4.66 -7.99 -13.88
CA ASP A 14 -4.12 -9.12 -13.11
C ASP A 14 -2.61 -8.93 -12.88
N TRP A 15 -2.19 -8.67 -11.65
CA TRP A 15 -0.80 -8.35 -11.31
C TRP A 15 0.19 -9.46 -11.66
N GLN A 16 -0.24 -10.71 -11.64
CA GLN A 16 0.63 -11.86 -11.92
C GLN A 16 1.15 -11.86 -13.37
N LYS A 17 0.49 -11.12 -14.27
CA LYS A 17 0.91 -10.98 -15.67
C LYS A 17 1.98 -9.91 -15.89
N TYR A 18 2.20 -9.03 -14.91
CA TYR A 18 3.05 -7.84 -15.09
C TYR A 18 4.21 -7.75 -14.09
N VAL A 19 4.11 -8.42 -12.93
CA VAL A 19 5.12 -8.31 -11.87
C VAL A 19 6.12 -9.45 -11.96
N GLU A 20 7.41 -9.09 -11.96
CA GLU A 20 8.54 -10.02 -11.89
C GLU A 20 9.39 -9.73 -10.64
N VAL A 21 10.11 -10.74 -10.15
CA VAL A 21 10.99 -10.61 -8.97
C VAL A 21 12.43 -10.41 -9.43
N ASP A 22 12.95 -9.20 -9.20
CA ASP A 22 14.37 -8.89 -9.39
C ASP A 22 15.16 -9.15 -8.09
N GLN A 23 16.18 -10.01 -8.17
CA GLN A 23 17.06 -10.32 -7.03
C GLN A 23 17.86 -9.11 -6.55
N ASN A 24 18.11 -8.12 -7.41
CA ASN A 24 18.81 -6.90 -7.04
C ASN A 24 17.99 -6.01 -6.08
N LEU A 25 16.67 -6.17 -6.06
CA LEU A 25 15.77 -5.45 -5.15
C LEU A 25 15.62 -6.15 -3.79
N LYS A 26 16.12 -7.39 -3.67
CA LYS A 26 16.04 -8.16 -2.43
C LYS A 26 17.06 -7.65 -1.42
N ARG A 27 16.60 -7.33 -0.21
CA ARG A 27 17.48 -6.91 0.88
C ARG A 27 18.05 -8.13 1.57
N SER A 28 19.31 -8.04 1.99
CA SER A 28 20.01 -9.11 2.72
C SER A 28 19.37 -9.43 4.07
N VAL A 29 18.72 -8.43 4.67
CA VAL A 29 17.89 -8.56 5.88
C VAL A 29 16.56 -7.87 5.61
N ASP A 30 15.49 -8.65 5.60
CA ASP A 30 14.12 -8.13 5.62
C ASP A 30 13.48 -8.39 6.98
N TYR A 31 12.95 -7.33 7.59
CA TYR A 31 12.14 -7.46 8.80
C TYR A 31 10.76 -7.97 8.41
N VAL A 32 10.38 -9.11 8.99
CA VAL A 32 9.29 -9.94 8.45
C VAL A 32 7.89 -9.38 8.74
N ASN A 33 7.73 -8.41 9.66
CA ASN A 33 6.47 -7.71 9.88
C ASN A 33 6.68 -6.39 10.66
N LEU A 34 6.22 -5.27 10.09
CA LEU A 34 6.21 -3.96 10.75
C LEU A 34 4.77 -3.56 11.07
N CYS A 35 4.34 -3.78 12.32
CA CYS A 35 3.03 -3.38 12.81
C CYS A 35 3.18 -2.57 14.09
N ALA A 36 2.75 -1.32 14.06
CA ALA A 36 2.85 -0.42 15.21
C ALA A 36 1.61 -0.51 16.12
N ASP A 37 1.82 -0.52 17.43
CA ASP A 37 0.75 -0.32 18.41
C ASP A 37 0.50 1.18 18.64
N THR A 38 -0.70 1.64 18.29
CA THR A 38 -1.11 3.05 18.41
C THR A 38 -1.92 3.33 19.68
N THR A 39 -2.04 2.36 20.60
CA THR A 39 -2.84 2.48 21.83
C THR A 39 -2.42 3.69 22.68
N LYS A 40 -1.12 3.95 22.81
CA LYS A 40 -0.61 5.09 23.61
C LYS A 40 -1.10 6.44 23.10
N ILE A 41 -1.04 6.68 21.79
CA ILE A 41 -1.41 7.97 21.21
C ILE A 41 -2.93 8.13 21.14
N LYS A 42 -3.65 7.04 20.89
CA LYS A 42 -5.12 7.00 20.98
C LYS A 42 -5.58 7.42 22.38
N ASN A 43 -5.00 6.86 23.43
CA ASN A 43 -5.41 7.17 24.80
C ASN A 43 -5.02 8.59 25.24
N LYS A 44 -3.84 9.09 24.83
CA LYS A 44 -3.35 10.40 25.28
C LYS A 44 -3.91 11.58 24.51
N LEU A 45 -4.12 11.41 23.20
CA LEU A 45 -4.45 12.51 22.28
C LEU A 45 -5.77 12.30 21.55
N ASN A 46 -6.50 11.22 21.83
CA ASN A 46 -7.68 10.78 21.07
C ASN A 46 -7.39 10.69 19.55
N TRP A 47 -6.13 10.40 19.20
CA TRP A 47 -5.69 10.34 17.82
C TRP A 47 -6.05 8.98 17.21
N GLN A 48 -6.51 9.01 15.97
CA GLN A 48 -6.79 7.82 15.17
C GLN A 48 -6.47 8.07 13.69
N PRO A 49 -6.06 7.05 12.93
CA PRO A 49 -5.85 7.17 11.49
C PRO A 49 -7.15 7.59 10.80
N LYS A 50 -7.04 8.53 9.86
CA LYS A 50 -8.18 9.06 9.09
C LYS A 50 -8.48 8.26 7.83
N MET A 51 -7.53 7.45 7.37
CA MET A 51 -7.63 6.67 6.15
C MET A 51 -7.33 5.21 6.46
N SER A 52 -8.11 4.30 5.86
CA SER A 52 -7.82 2.88 5.86
C SER A 52 -6.71 2.58 4.84
N PHE A 53 -6.07 1.42 4.99
CA PHE A 53 -5.05 0.93 4.07
C PHE A 53 -5.53 0.92 2.61
N VAL A 54 -6.72 0.37 2.35
CA VAL A 54 -7.34 0.35 1.02
C VAL A 54 -7.52 1.78 0.48
N LYS A 55 -8.02 2.70 1.31
CA LYS A 55 -8.31 4.07 0.86
C LYS A 55 -7.05 4.84 0.48
N ILE A 56 -5.94 4.59 1.18
CA ILE A 56 -4.64 5.17 0.84
C ILE A 56 -4.23 4.72 -0.57
N ILE A 57 -4.29 3.42 -0.85
CA ILE A 57 -3.89 2.85 -2.14
C ILE A 57 -4.78 3.36 -3.28
N GLU A 58 -6.10 3.35 -3.11
CA GLU A 58 -7.04 3.89 -4.10
C GLU A 58 -6.76 5.36 -4.42
N THR A 59 -6.42 6.15 -3.40
CA THR A 59 -6.11 7.58 -3.55
C THR A 59 -4.83 7.78 -4.38
N MET A 60 -3.81 6.95 -4.15
CA MET A 60 -2.58 6.95 -4.94
C MET A 60 -2.86 6.56 -6.40
N MET A 61 -3.62 5.48 -6.62
CA MET A 61 -3.97 5.01 -7.97
C MET A 61 -4.80 6.03 -8.75
N ALA A 62 -5.78 6.66 -8.10
CA ALA A 62 -6.60 7.70 -8.71
C ALA A 62 -5.74 8.91 -9.17
N HIS A 63 -4.75 9.30 -8.37
CA HIS A 63 -3.83 10.37 -8.71
C HIS A 63 -2.94 9.99 -9.90
N ASP A 64 -2.30 8.82 -9.86
CA ASP A 64 -1.35 8.40 -10.90
C ASP A 64 -2.05 8.20 -12.25
N LEU A 65 -3.23 7.55 -12.27
CA LEU A 65 -4.00 7.42 -13.51
C LEU A 65 -4.43 8.77 -14.08
N LYS A 66 -4.79 9.73 -13.23
CA LYS A 66 -5.09 11.10 -13.68
C LYS A 66 -3.84 11.81 -14.20
N TYR A 67 -2.67 11.55 -13.62
CA TYR A 67 -1.41 12.14 -14.06
C TYR A 67 -0.97 11.62 -15.44
N PHE A 68 -1.09 10.31 -15.69
CA PHE A 68 -0.68 9.69 -16.96
C PHE A 68 -1.68 9.85 -18.12
N ASN A 69 -2.95 10.16 -17.83
CA ASN A 69 -3.98 10.40 -18.85
C ASN A 69 -4.08 11.86 -19.30
N GLN A 70 -3.12 12.71 -18.91
CA GLN A 70 -2.97 14.08 -19.40
C GLN A 70 -2.10 14.12 -20.65
#